data_AF-A0A7W0G688-F1
#
_entry.id   AF-A0A7W0G688-F1
#
_cell.length_a   1.000
_cell.length_b   1.000
_cell.length_c   1.000
_cell.angle_alpha   90.00
_cell.angle_beta   90.00
_cell.angle_gamma   90.00
#
_symmetry.space_group_name_H-M   'P 1'
#
loop_
_entity.id
_entity.type
_entity.pdbx_description
1 polymer ?
#
loop_
_entity_poly.entity_id
_entity_poly.type
_entity_poly.pdbx_seq_one_letter_code
_entity_poly.pdbx_strand_id
1 'polypeptide(L)' 'MPPGLLRLGIAAVGVLALAVGVVALLNGRSAGGVFLAGGAALVLWSVYGHRLRR' A
#
# COMPACT_ATOMS: atom_id res chain seq x y z
N MET A 1 12.59 -4.79 18.33
CA MET A 1 12.76 -4.86 16.86
C MET A 1 13.07 -3.46 16.36
N PRO A 2 14.15 -3.25 15.59
CA PRO A 2 14.51 -1.91 15.13
C PRO A 2 13.38 -1.35 14.23
N PRO A 3 12.94 -0.09 14.44
CA PRO A 3 11.75 0.49 13.80
C PRO A 3 11.83 0.59 12.27
N GLY A 4 13.03 0.41 11.69
CA GLY A 4 13.23 0.37 10.24
C GLY A 4 12.65 -0.88 9.56
N LEU A 5 12.69 -2.05 10.20
CA LEU A 5 12.19 -3.30 9.61
C LEU A 5 10.66 -3.31 9.48
N LEU A 6 9.97 -2.72 10.45
CA LEU A 6 8.52 -2.64 10.46
C LEU A 6 8.00 -1.71 9.36
N ARG A 7 8.71 -0.60 9.12
CA ARG A 7 8.40 0.34 8.02
C ARG A 7 8.69 -0.29 6.64
N LEU A 8 9.78 -1.05 6.53
CA LEU A 8 10.12 -1.78 5.31
C LEU A 8 9.02 -2.81 4.98
N GLY A 9 8.54 -3.54 5.98
CA GLY A 9 7.45 -4.49 5.83
C GLY A 9 6.14 -3.84 5.35
N ILE A 10 5.74 -2.72 5.95
CA ILE A 10 4.52 -2.00 5.55
C ILE A 10 4.64 -1.45 4.12
N ALA A 11 5.80 -0.89 3.77
CA ALA A 11 6.05 -0.40 2.42
C ALA A 11 5.99 -1.54 1.38
N ALA A 12 6.63 -2.68 1.67
CA ALA A 12 6.60 -3.86 0.79
C ALA A 12 5.17 -4.39 0.59
N VAL A 13 4.38 -4.50 1.67
CA VAL A 13 2.97 -4.95 1.59
C VAL A 13 2.12 -3.95 0.80
N GLY A 14 2.30 -2.64 1.00
CA GLY A 14 1.59 -1.61 0.25
C GLY A 14 1.87 -1.66 -1.26
N VAL A 15 3.14 -1.81 -1.65
CA VAL A 15 3.55 -1.94 -3.05
C VAL A 15 2.97 -3.21 -3.68
N LEU A 16 2.99 -4.33 -2.96
CA LEU A 16 2.43 -5.60 -3.44
C LEU A 16 0.91 -5.50 -3.66
N ALA A 17 0.17 -4.89 -2.73
CA ALA A 17 -1.26 -4.67 -2.87
C ALA A 17 -1.61 -3.77 -4.06
N LEU A 18 -0.80 -2.73 -4.31
CA LEU A 18 -0.95 -1.85 -5.46
C LEU A 18 -0.72 -2.60 -6.78
N ALA A 19 0.35 -3.40 -6.87
CA ALA A 19 0.65 -4.20 -8.04
C ALA A 19 -0.46 -5.22 -8.35
N VAL A 20 -0.96 -5.93 -7.32
CA VAL A 20 -2.09 -6.86 -7.47
C VAL A 20 -3.36 -6.13 -7.92
N GLY A 21 -3.64 -4.95 -7.36
CA GLY A 21 -4.76 -4.11 -7.76
C GLY A 21 -4.71 -3.70 -9.23
N VAL A 22 -3.54 -3.27 -9.72
CA VAL A 22 -3.32 -2.93 -11.14
C VAL A 22 -3.51 -4.15 -12.04
N VAL A 23 -2.91 -5.29 -11.69
CA VAL A 23 -3.04 -6.54 -12.47
C VAL A 23 -4.50 -7.00 -12.54
N ALA A 24 -5.24 -6.92 -11.43
CA ALA A 24 -6.65 -7.27 -11.38
C ALA A 24 -7.53 -6.29 -12.21
N LEU A 25 -7.18 -5.00 -12.21
CA LEU A 25 -7.85 -3.99 -13.04
C LEU A 25 -7.64 -4.27 -14.54
N LEU A 26 -6.42 -4.62 -14.94
CA LEU A 26 -6.08 -5.01 -16.33
C LEU A 26 -6.82 -6.28 -16.78
N ASN A 27 -7.18 -7.16 -15.85
CA ASN A 27 -7.99 -8.35 -16.12
C ASN A 27 -9.51 -8.08 -16.11
N GLY A 28 -9.95 -6.83 -16.01
CA GLY A 28 -11.37 -6.47 -15.97
C GLY A 28 -12.09 -6.92 -14.68
N ARG A 29 -11.34 -7.36 -13.66
CA ARG A 29 -11.90 -7.72 -12.36
C ARG A 29 -12.07 -6.44 -11.54
N SER A 30 -13.32 -6.07 -11.28
CA SER A 30 -13.71 -4.92 -10.44
C SER A 30 -13.11 -4.95 -9.03
N ALA A 31 -12.71 -6.15 -8.56
CA ALA A 31 -11.95 -6.33 -7.32
C ALA A 31 -10.58 -5.60 -7.33
N GLY A 32 -9.99 -5.36 -8.50
CA GLY A 32 -8.72 -4.65 -8.62
C GLY A 32 -8.76 -3.23 -8.08
N GLY A 33 -9.89 -2.54 -8.22
CA GLY A 33 -10.07 -1.18 -7.69
C GLY A 33 -9.99 -1.12 -6.16
N VAL A 34 -10.48 -2.15 -5.46
CA VAL A 34 -10.43 -2.23 -3.98
C VAL A 34 -8.99 -2.45 -3.49
N PHE A 35 -8.24 -3.33 -4.18
CA PHE A 35 -6.82 -3.54 -3.88
C PHE A 35 -5.96 -2.32 -4.18
N LEU A 36 -6.29 -1.58 -5.26
CA LEU A 36 -5.61 -0.35 -5.65
C LEU A 36 -5.90 0.78 -4.64
N ALA A 37 -7.16 0.94 -4.22
CA ALA A 37 -7.55 1.89 -3.17
C ALA A 37 -6.93 1.55 -1.81
N GLY A 38 -6.91 0.27 -1.43
CA GLY A 38 -6.27 -0.19 -0.19
C GLY A 38 -4.74 0.01 -0.20
N GLY A 39 -4.07 -0.33 -1.31
CA GLY A 39 -2.64 -0.10 -1.50
C GLY A 39 -2.29 1.39 -1.47
N ALA A 40 -3.07 2.22 -2.16
CA ALA A 40 -2.90 3.68 -2.15
C ALA A 40 -3.12 4.28 -0.74
N ALA A 41 -4.14 3.81 -0.01
CA ALA A 41 -4.39 4.26 1.36
C ALA A 41 -3.25 3.86 2.33
N LEU A 42 -2.67 2.68 2.17
CA LEU A 42 -1.50 2.23 2.93
C LEU A 42 -0.26 3.07 2.63
N VAL A 43 -0.01 3.39 1.35
CA VAL A 43 1.09 4.28 0.95
C VAL A 43 0.85 5.69 1.48
N LEU A 44 -0.36 6.22 1.33
CA LEU A 44 -0.73 7.54 1.83
C LEU A 44 -0.60 7.62 3.35
N TRP A 45 -1.04 6.60 4.09
CA TRP A 45 -0.86 6.50 5.53
C TRP A 45 0.62 6.41 5.93
N SER A 46 1.43 5.67 5.18
CA SER A 46 2.89 5.59 5.42
C SER A 46 3.57 6.96 5.23
N VAL A 47 3.12 7.74 4.25
CA VAL A 47 3.63 9.09 3.96
C VAL A 47 3.09 10.13 4.96
N TYR A 48 1.79 10.14 5.23
CA TYR A 48 1.13 11.10 6.13
C TYR A 48 1.38 10.80 7.61
N GLY A 49 1.44 9.54 8.00
CA GLY A 49 1.83 9.12 9.35
C GLY A 49 3.25 9.54 9.71
N HIS A 50 4.07 9.90 8.72
CA HIS A 50 5.38 10.52 8.94
C HIS A 50 5.31 12.02 9.25
N ARG A 51 4.31 12.73 8.71
CA ARG A 51 4.09 14.16 9.03
C ARG A 51 3.47 14.36 10.40
N LEU A 52 2.66 13.41 10.88
CA LEU A 52 1.98 13.52 12.17
C LEU A 52 2.87 13.20 13.39
N ARG A 53 4.10 12.72 13.18
CA ARG A 53 5.09 12.43 14.24
C ARG A 53 6.27 13.42 14.29
N ARG A 54 6.17 14.56 13.59
CA ARG A 54 7.03 15.73 13.81
C ARG A 54 6.21 16.79 14.54
#